data_AF-A0A7W0NC03-F1
#
_entry.id   AF-A0A7W0NC03-F1
#
_cell.length_a   1.000
_cell.length_b   1.000
_cell.length_c   1.000
_cell.angle_alpha   90.00
_cell.angle_beta   90.00
_cell.angle_gamma   90.00
#
_symmetry.space_group_name_H-M   'P 1'
#
loop_
_entity.id
_entity.type
_entity.pdbx_description
1 polymer ?
#
loop_
_entity_poly.entity_id
_entity_poly.type
_entity_poly.pdbx_seq_one_letter_code
_entity_poly.pdbx_strand_id
1 'polypeptide(L)'
;MRFMMLLKSDATAEAGVMPDEALLVAMGNYNQELVKAGALITGDGLQPSSKGARIRFAGGKPTVIDGPFPETNQLIAGYWMIEVASKEEAIEWASRVPFSVEGPSAMSGGNGEIEIRQVFEAEDFAAEGFESDEARAVLEAEQRHRKGTSG
;
A
#
# COMPACT_ATOMS: atom_id res chain seq x y z
N MET A 1 -15.06 -1.86 4.17
CA MET A 1 -14.32 -0.64 3.75
C MET A 1 -12.91 -1.03 3.38
N ARG A 2 -12.31 -0.38 2.38
CA ARG A 2 -10.95 -0.71 1.95
C ARG A 2 -9.93 0.28 2.48
N PHE A 3 -8.80 -0.24 2.93
CA PHE A 3 -7.69 0.55 3.45
C PHE A 3 -6.39 0.12 2.78
N MET A 4 -5.59 1.12 2.42
CA MET A 4 -4.17 0.95 2.10
C MET A 4 -3.35 1.04 3.38
N MET A 5 -2.51 0.05 3.61
CA MET A 5 -1.41 0.08 4.56
C MET A 5 -0.12 0.30 3.77
N LEU A 6 0.56 1.42 4.00
CA LEU A 6 1.74 1.85 3.26
C LEU A 6 2.97 1.76 4.17
N LEU A 7 3.85 0.82 3.89
CA LEU A 7 5.13 0.70 4.60
C LEU A 7 6.07 1.80 4.11
N LYS A 8 6.50 2.69 5.02
CA LYS A 8 7.53 3.68 4.70
C LYS A 8 8.87 3.01 4.45
N SER A 9 9.56 3.52 3.44
CA SER A 9 10.93 3.09 3.12
C SER A 9 11.94 3.77 4.03
N ASP A 10 13.16 3.27 4.00
CA ASP A 10 14.31 3.81 4.70
C ASP A 10 15.56 3.71 3.82
N ALA A 11 16.69 4.21 4.31
CA ALA A 11 17.94 4.15 3.54
C ALA A 11 18.36 2.70 3.22
N THR A 12 17.99 1.75 4.07
CA THR A 12 18.38 0.34 3.95
C THR A 12 17.57 -0.37 2.85
N ALA A 13 16.25 -0.17 2.83
CA ALA A 13 15.38 -0.65 1.76
C ALA A 13 15.74 0.00 0.42
N GLU A 14 16.03 1.30 0.39
CA GLU A 14 16.46 1.98 -0.85
C GLU A 14 17.85 1.56 -1.34
N ALA A 15 18.69 1.00 -0.45
CA ALA A 15 19.94 0.34 -0.83
C ALA A 15 19.72 -1.08 -1.38
N GLY A 16 18.48 -1.59 -1.38
CA GLY A 16 18.11 -2.92 -1.87
C GLY A 16 18.52 -4.06 -0.95
N VAL A 17 18.72 -3.77 0.34
CA VAL A 17 19.05 -4.80 1.32
C VAL A 17 17.80 -5.61 1.62
N MET A 18 17.93 -6.93 1.56
CA MET A 18 16.83 -7.86 1.80
C MET A 18 16.64 -8.11 3.30
N PRO A 19 15.41 -8.38 3.76
CA PRO A 19 15.18 -8.88 5.11
C PRO A 19 15.87 -10.24 5.32
N ASP A 20 16.19 -10.57 6.57
CA ASP A 20 16.66 -11.91 6.91
C ASP A 20 15.53 -12.96 6.77
N GLU A 21 15.93 -14.23 6.81
CA GLU A 21 15.00 -15.35 6.63
C GLU A 21 13.92 -15.41 7.72
N ALA A 22 14.26 -15.07 8.97
CA ALA A 22 13.32 -15.11 10.08
C ALA A 22 12.20 -14.06 9.90
N LEU A 23 12.56 -12.85 9.52
CA LEU A 23 11.61 -11.78 9.23
C LEU A 23 10.78 -12.08 7.98
N LEU A 24 11.40 -12.66 6.94
CA LEU A 24 10.68 -13.11 5.75
C LEU A 24 9.60 -14.16 6.08
N VAL A 25 9.94 -15.15 6.90
CA VAL A 25 8.98 -16.20 7.35
C VAL A 25 7.89 -15.60 8.23
N ALA A 26 8.23 -14.71 9.16
CA ALA A 26 7.25 -14.04 10.01
C ALA A 26 6.25 -13.23 9.17
N MET A 27 6.74 -12.50 8.17
CA MET A 27 5.90 -11.74 7.25
C MET A 27 4.99 -12.64 6.40
N GLY A 28 5.53 -13.77 5.92
CA GLY A 28 4.75 -14.78 5.22
C GLY A 28 3.60 -15.32 6.07
N ASN A 29 3.85 -15.63 7.34
CA ASN A 29 2.83 -16.09 8.27
C ASN A 29 1.76 -15.02 8.54
N TYR A 30 2.18 -13.77 8.76
CA TYR A 30 1.26 -12.65 8.93
C TYR A 30 0.33 -12.47 7.71
N ASN A 31 0.88 -12.51 6.49
CA ASN A 31 0.07 -12.43 5.27
C ASN A 31 -0.93 -13.60 5.16
N GLN A 32 -0.53 -14.81 5.58
CA GLN A 32 -1.44 -15.96 5.62
C GLN A 32 -2.58 -15.77 6.63
N GLU A 33 -2.36 -15.07 7.75
CA GLU A 33 -3.43 -14.72 8.68
C GLU A 33 -4.45 -13.76 8.06
N LEU A 34 -3.98 -12.71 7.37
CA LEU A 34 -4.85 -11.78 6.64
C LEU A 34 -5.67 -12.50 5.56
N VAL A 35 -5.05 -13.42 4.81
CA VAL A 35 -5.75 -14.24 3.80
C VAL A 35 -6.82 -15.11 4.44
N LYS A 36 -6.48 -15.84 5.52
CA LYS A 36 -7.44 -16.71 6.24
C LYS A 36 -8.60 -15.93 6.84
N ALA A 37 -8.36 -14.69 7.27
CA ALA A 37 -9.40 -13.79 7.76
C ALA A 37 -10.29 -13.22 6.63
N GLY A 38 -9.93 -13.42 5.36
CA GLY A 38 -10.60 -12.78 4.23
C GLY A 38 -10.34 -11.28 4.13
N ALA A 39 -9.37 -10.76 4.88
CA ALA A 39 -9.05 -9.34 4.96
C ALA A 39 -8.08 -8.89 3.86
N LEU A 40 -7.19 -9.77 3.37
CA LEU A 40 -6.23 -9.39 2.32
C LEU A 40 -6.90 -9.33 0.95
N ILE A 41 -6.82 -8.16 0.30
CA ILE A 41 -7.10 -8.04 -1.15
C ILE A 41 -5.82 -8.33 -1.93
N THR A 42 -4.73 -7.63 -1.60
CA THR A 42 -3.41 -7.81 -2.22
C THR A 42 -2.33 -7.14 -1.36
N GLY A 43 -1.06 -7.46 -1.58
CA GLY A 43 0.05 -6.74 -0.95
C GLY A 43 1.40 -7.24 -1.40
N ASP A 44 2.35 -6.34 -1.58
CA ASP A 44 3.69 -6.63 -2.11
C ASP A 44 4.75 -5.67 -1.57
N GLY A 45 6.00 -6.16 -1.55
CA GLY A 45 7.18 -5.31 -1.40
C GLY A 45 7.53 -4.60 -2.71
N LEU A 46 7.97 -3.35 -2.62
CA LEU A 46 8.42 -2.56 -3.75
C LEU A 46 9.95 -2.61 -3.88
N GLN A 47 10.43 -2.53 -5.11
CA GLN A 47 11.85 -2.38 -5.40
C GLN A 47 12.32 -0.96 -5.02
N PRO A 48 13.62 -0.75 -4.77
CA PRO A 48 14.18 0.58 -4.53
C PRO A 48 13.80 1.59 -5.62
N SER A 49 13.66 2.85 -5.24
CA SER A 49 13.32 3.95 -6.15
C SER A 49 14.32 4.14 -7.29
N SER A 50 15.57 3.67 -7.14
CA SER A 50 16.56 3.63 -8.23
C SER A 50 16.12 2.81 -9.45
N LYS A 51 15.11 1.95 -9.30
CA LYS A 51 14.47 1.19 -10.40
C LYS A 51 13.10 1.76 -10.81
N GLY A 52 12.70 2.89 -10.24
CA GLY A 52 11.41 3.54 -10.47
C GLY A 52 11.53 4.85 -11.23
N ALA A 53 10.37 5.39 -11.63
CA ALA A 53 10.23 6.70 -12.24
C ALA A 53 8.98 7.42 -11.71
N ARG A 54 9.06 8.75 -11.57
CA ARG A 54 7.92 9.62 -11.28
C ARG A 54 7.48 10.32 -12.55
N ILE A 55 6.17 10.37 -12.79
CA ILE A 55 5.59 11.16 -13.87
C ILE A 55 4.98 12.43 -13.27
N ARG A 56 5.53 13.59 -13.61
CA ARG A 56 5.02 14.89 -13.18
C ARG A 56 4.18 15.51 -14.28
N PHE A 57 2.96 15.91 -13.97
CA PHE A 57 2.09 16.64 -14.89
C PHE A 57 2.14 18.14 -14.57
N ALA A 58 2.62 18.94 -15.52
CA ALA A 58 2.64 20.40 -15.41
C ALA A 58 2.19 21.02 -16.73
N GLY A 59 1.24 21.96 -16.67
CA GLY A 59 0.65 22.57 -17.88
C GLY A 59 0.01 21.55 -18.83
N GLY A 60 -0.57 20.48 -18.29
CA GLY A 60 -1.19 19.40 -19.07
C GLY A 60 -0.21 18.45 -19.77
N LYS A 61 1.11 18.56 -19.50
CA LYS A 61 2.14 17.72 -20.13
C LYS A 61 2.84 16.84 -19.09
N PRO A 62 3.10 15.56 -19.40
CA PRO A 62 3.86 14.67 -18.54
C PRO A 62 5.38 14.87 -18.74
N THR A 63 6.13 14.85 -17.64
CA THR A 63 7.59 14.76 -17.62
C THR A 63 8.00 13.56 -16.77
N VAL A 64 8.91 12.74 -17.29
CA VAL A 64 9.48 11.59 -16.59
C VAL A 64 10.66 12.04 -15.74
N ILE A 65 10.73 11.56 -14.50
CA ILE A 65 11.85 11.78 -13.57
C ILE A 65 12.27 10.40 -13.06
N ASP A 66 13.40 9.90 -13.53
CA ASP A 66 13.97 8.63 -13.06
C ASP A 66 14.51 8.78 -11.62
N GLY A 67 14.48 7.69 -10.86
CA GLY A 67 15.07 7.65 -9.53
C GLY A 67 16.61 7.55 -9.54
N PRO A 68 17.23 7.41 -8.35
CA PRO A 68 16.62 7.33 -7.03
C PRO A 68 15.98 8.65 -6.58
N PHE A 69 14.95 8.56 -5.75
CA PHE A 69 14.29 9.75 -5.20
C PHE A 69 14.93 10.17 -3.87
N PRO A 70 15.05 11.48 -3.60
CA PRO A 70 15.46 11.96 -2.28
C PRO A 70 14.37 11.71 -1.22
N GLU A 71 14.72 11.88 0.05
CA GLU A 71 13.80 11.77 1.20
C GLU A 71 13.22 10.36 1.37
N THR A 72 14.08 9.38 1.66
CA THR A 72 13.74 7.94 1.69
C THR A 72 12.57 7.62 2.62
N ASN A 73 12.43 8.33 3.74
CA ASN A 73 11.32 8.15 4.70
C ASN A 73 9.94 8.56 4.16
N GLN A 74 9.88 9.30 3.05
CA GLN A 74 8.62 9.59 2.35
C GLN A 74 8.31 8.58 1.24
N LEU A 75 9.25 7.69 0.92
CA LEU A 75 9.06 6.63 -0.06
C LEU A 75 8.33 5.45 0.58
N ILE A 76 7.86 4.55 -0.28
CA ILE A 76 7.09 3.37 0.12
C ILE A 76 7.91 2.12 -0.24
N ALA A 77 8.20 1.27 0.74
CA ALA A 77 8.92 0.01 0.56
C ALA A 77 7.97 -1.17 0.32
N GLY A 78 6.68 -1.01 0.56
CA GLY A 78 5.68 -2.05 0.38
C GLY A 78 4.29 -1.58 0.73
N TYR A 79 3.29 -2.39 0.40
CA TYR A 79 1.90 -2.06 0.71
C TYR A 79 1.05 -3.31 0.94
N TRP A 80 -0.07 -3.10 1.63
CA TRP A 80 -1.22 -4.00 1.65
C TRP A 80 -2.48 -3.21 1.30
N MET A 81 -3.36 -3.82 0.51
CA MET A 81 -4.76 -3.42 0.39
C MET A 81 -5.57 -4.43 1.18
N ILE A 82 -6.30 -3.95 2.18
CA ILE A 82 -7.16 -4.79 3.02
C ILE A 82 -8.61 -4.33 2.96
N GLU A 83 -9.53 -5.26 3.15
CA GLU A 83 -10.96 -5.00 3.33
C GLU A 83 -11.39 -5.41 4.74
N VAL A 84 -11.84 -4.42 5.52
CA VAL A 84 -12.19 -4.57 6.93
C VAL A 84 -13.42 -3.73 7.29
N ALA A 85 -14.01 -3.97 8.45
CA ALA A 85 -15.25 -3.32 8.87
C ALA A 85 -15.04 -1.90 9.41
N SER A 86 -13.83 -1.52 9.82
CA SER A 86 -13.53 -0.21 10.38
C SER A 86 -12.07 0.22 10.21
N LYS A 87 -11.79 1.51 10.45
CA LYS A 87 -10.42 2.03 10.52
C LYS A 87 -9.68 1.42 11.72
N GLU A 88 -10.39 1.19 12.82
CA GLU A 88 -9.85 0.58 14.03
C GLU A 88 -9.38 -0.85 13.77
N GLU A 89 -10.16 -1.63 13.00
CA GLU A 89 -9.75 -2.97 12.56
C GLU A 89 -8.53 -2.90 11.61
N ALA A 90 -8.44 -1.90 10.73
CA ALA A 90 -7.25 -1.69 9.91
C ALA A 90 -6.00 -1.37 10.77
N ILE A 91 -6.17 -0.56 11.82
CA ILE A 91 -5.10 -0.25 12.78
C ILE A 91 -4.68 -1.50 13.55
N GLU A 92 -5.63 -2.35 13.96
CA GLU A 92 -5.33 -3.62 14.62
C GLU A 92 -4.48 -4.52 13.73
N TRP A 93 -4.86 -4.69 12.46
CA TRP A 93 -4.06 -5.45 11.49
C TRP A 93 -2.67 -4.85 11.28
N ALA A 94 -2.56 -3.53 11.11
CA ALA A 94 -1.29 -2.86 10.93
C ALA A 94 -0.37 -3.00 12.16
N SER A 95 -0.94 -2.98 13.36
CA SER A 95 -0.18 -3.12 14.62
C SER A 95 0.40 -4.53 14.83
N ARG A 96 -0.07 -5.51 14.05
CA ARG A 96 0.40 -6.91 14.09
C ARG A 96 1.47 -7.21 13.04
N VAL A 97 1.80 -6.25 12.18
CA VAL A 97 2.82 -6.43 11.15
C VAL A 97 4.16 -6.76 11.81
N PRO A 98 4.83 -7.87 11.42
CA PRO A 98 6.10 -8.26 12.02
C PRO A 98 7.18 -7.19 11.83
N PHE A 99 7.71 -6.69 12.94
CA PHE A 99 8.79 -5.72 12.96
C PHE A 99 9.90 -6.20 13.88
N SER A 100 11.16 -6.18 13.41
CA SER A 100 12.32 -6.56 14.22
C SER A 100 13.04 -5.33 14.77
N VAL A 101 13.51 -5.38 16.01
CA VAL A 101 14.38 -4.32 16.55
C VAL A 101 15.78 -4.34 15.92
N GLU A 102 16.19 -5.48 15.38
CA GLU A 102 17.51 -5.73 14.80
C GLU A 102 17.39 -6.16 13.34
N GLY A 103 18.34 -5.73 12.51
CA GLY A 103 18.45 -6.17 11.10
C GLY A 103 18.37 -5.02 10.10
N PRO A 104 18.79 -5.24 8.84
CA PRO A 104 18.94 -4.16 7.86
C PRO A 104 17.79 -4.11 6.84
N SER A 105 16.60 -3.65 7.23
CA SER A 105 15.44 -3.51 6.33
C SER A 105 14.51 -2.41 6.84
N ALA A 106 13.60 -1.92 5.98
CA ALA A 106 12.53 -1.01 6.41
C ALA A 106 11.57 -1.61 7.47
N MET A 107 11.61 -2.94 7.64
CA MET A 107 10.86 -3.69 8.65
C MET A 107 11.73 -4.10 9.85
N SER A 108 12.93 -3.55 9.95
CA SER A 108 13.84 -3.81 11.05
C SER A 108 14.66 -2.57 11.47
N GLY A 109 15.46 -2.66 12.53
CA GLY A 109 16.31 -1.54 12.96
C GLY A 109 15.60 -0.46 13.79
N GLY A 110 14.41 -0.77 14.32
CA GLY A 110 13.78 0.01 15.38
C GLY A 110 12.90 1.20 14.97
N ASN A 111 12.81 1.56 13.69
CA ASN A 111 12.15 2.80 13.23
C ASN A 111 11.15 2.64 12.06
N GLY A 112 10.35 1.57 12.04
CA GLY A 112 9.35 1.36 10.98
C GLY A 112 8.09 2.21 11.14
N GLU A 113 7.47 2.56 10.02
CA GLU A 113 6.21 3.29 9.99
C GLU A 113 5.25 2.68 8.95
N ILE A 114 3.99 2.50 9.34
CA ILE A 114 2.90 2.11 8.44
C ILE A 114 1.87 3.24 8.44
N GLU A 115 1.67 3.85 7.27
CA GLU A 115 0.60 4.82 7.05
C GLU A 115 -0.68 4.08 6.62
N ILE A 116 -1.81 4.38 7.27
CA ILE A 116 -3.11 3.78 6.95
C ILE A 116 -4.01 4.84 6.31
N ARG A 117 -4.55 4.53 5.13
CA ARG A 117 -5.49 5.41 4.41
C ARG A 117 -6.67 4.64 3.88
N GLN A 118 -7.85 5.18 4.10
CA GLN A 118 -9.06 4.67 3.48
C GLN A 118 -9.06 4.99 1.98
N VAL A 119 -9.54 4.05 1.17
CA VAL A 119 -9.76 4.25 -0.27
C VAL A 119 -11.13 4.88 -0.47
N PHE A 120 -11.25 5.80 -1.42
CA PHE A 120 -12.55 6.30 -1.86
C PHE A 120 -13.38 5.20 -2.52
N GLU A 121 -14.64 5.11 -2.13
CA GLU A 121 -15.66 4.26 -2.74
C GLU A 121 -16.68 5.09 -3.52
N ALA A 122 -17.55 4.46 -4.32
CA ALA A 122 -18.51 5.19 -5.14
C ALA A 122 -19.50 5.99 -4.29
N GLU A 123 -19.81 5.49 -3.10
CA GLU A 123 -20.69 6.12 -2.13
C GLU A 123 -20.12 7.45 -1.63
N ASP A 124 -18.80 7.59 -1.54
CA ASP A 124 -18.15 8.85 -1.12
C ASP A 124 -18.33 9.95 -2.17
N PHE A 125 -18.29 9.61 -3.47
CA PHE A 125 -18.53 10.57 -4.55
C PHE A 125 -20.01 10.94 -4.69
N ALA A 126 -20.91 9.99 -4.47
CA ALA A 126 -22.35 10.26 -4.46
C ALA A 126 -22.72 11.26 -3.35
N ALA A 127 -22.12 11.13 -2.16
CA ALA A 127 -22.34 12.05 -1.05
C ALA A 127 -21.92 13.50 -1.36
N GLU A 128 -20.94 13.69 -2.23
CA GLU A 128 -20.41 15.01 -2.63
C GLU A 128 -21.13 15.60 -3.86
N GLY A 129 -22.21 14.97 -4.35
CA GLY A 129 -23.00 15.49 -5.46
C GLY A 129 -22.42 15.23 -6.85
N PHE A 130 -21.44 14.32 -6.97
CA PHE A 130 -20.95 13.81 -8.26
C PHE A 130 -21.94 12.80 -8.87
N GLU A 131 -23.19 13.23 -9.07
CA GLU A 131 -24.34 12.35 -9.40
C GLU A 131 -24.66 12.27 -10.90
N SER A 132 -23.77 12.76 -11.79
CA SER A 132 -24.06 12.61 -13.21
C SER A 132 -24.12 11.11 -13.57
N ASP A 133 -25.08 10.74 -14.43
CA ASP A 133 -25.22 9.35 -14.88
C ASP A 133 -23.92 8.81 -15.49
N GLU A 134 -23.14 9.69 -16.12
CA GLU A 134 -21.83 9.38 -16.68
C GLU A 134 -20.79 9.08 -15.59
N ALA A 135 -20.69 9.91 -14.54
CA ALA A 135 -19.76 9.68 -13.43
C ALA A 135 -20.11 8.38 -12.68
N ARG A 136 -21.39 8.13 -12.43
CA ARG A 136 -21.87 6.88 -11.80
C ARG A 136 -21.53 5.66 -12.65
N ALA A 137 -21.81 5.72 -13.96
CA ALA A 137 -21.51 4.61 -14.87
C ALA A 137 -20.01 4.27 -14.91
N VAL A 138 -19.13 5.27 -14.85
CA VAL A 138 -17.67 5.08 -14.77
C VAL A 138 -17.27 4.39 -13.47
N LEU A 139 -17.70 4.92 -12.32
CA LEU A 139 -17.37 4.35 -11.00
C LEU A 139 -17.88 2.90 -10.84
N GLU A 140 -19.11 2.62 -11.29
CA GLU A 140 -19.69 1.27 -11.28
C GLU A 140 -18.96 0.31 -12.23
N ALA A 141 -18.50 0.78 -13.39
CA ALA A 141 -17.72 -0.05 -14.31
C ALA A 141 -16.36 -0.43 -13.70
N GLU A 142 -15.67 0.51 -13.06
CA GLU A 142 -14.42 0.24 -12.36
C GLU A 142 -14.61 -0.74 -11.19
N GLN A 143 -15.69 -0.59 -10.41
CA GLN A 143 -16.04 -1.52 -9.35
C GLN A 143 -16.31 -2.94 -9.87
N ARG A 144 -17.03 -3.07 -10.99
CA ARG A 144 -17.28 -4.37 -11.63
C ARG A 144 -16.01 -5.02 -12.11
N HIS A 145 -15.10 -4.26 -12.71
CA HIS A 145 -13.80 -4.78 -13.12
C HIS A 145 -13.05 -5.34 -11.91
N ARG A 146 -12.96 -4.58 -10.80
CA ARG A 146 -12.28 -5.03 -9.57
C ARG A 146 -12.85 -6.32 -8.97
N LYS A 147 -14.17 -6.50 -8.97
CA LYS A 147 -14.83 -7.70 -8.41
C LYS A 147 -14.76 -8.91 -9.36
N GLY A 148 -14.54 -8.69 -10.65
CA GLY A 148 -14.48 -9.74 -11.67
C GLY A 148 -13.09 -10.37 -11.86
N THR A 149 -12.02 -9.69 -11.45
CA THR A 149 -10.64 -10.23 -11.48
C THR A 149 -10.27 -11.07 -10.25
N SER A 150 -11.19 -11.23 -9.30
CA SER A 150 -11.02 -12.04 -8.08
C SER A 150 -11.22 -13.56 -8.29
N GLY A 151 -11.21 -14.03 -9.55
CA GLY A 151 -11.49 -15.41 -9.95
C GLY A 151 -10.26 -16.22 -10.31
#